data_AF-A0A660QX84-F1
#
_entry.id   AF-A0A660QX84-F1
#
_cell.length_a   1.000
_cell.length_b   1.000
_cell.length_c   1.000
_cell.angle_alpha   90.00
_cell.angle_beta   90.00
_cell.angle_gamma   90.00
#
_symmetry.space_group_name_H-M   'P 1'
#
loop_
_entity.id
_entity.type
_entity.pdbx_description
1 polymer ?
#
loop_
_entity_poly.entity_id
_entity_poly.type
_entity_poly.pdbx_seq_one_letter_code
_entity_poly.pdbx_strand_id
1 'polypeptide(L)'
;MKKIISYGTILCLMLLPVSGMAANFTWVNWVGDQNWVDGGNWNQEGVAPTAADDTHFNQGPGVLGAIVSTTNAVGARLVMDHTVTVTVAAGGELTVTQALLGNPAGSVDNDLVVDGGVLNITDTAPIGVAGNGSITVNSGTLNATGDWLIAGYDVGGSGDIVVNGGTVNAKILYAGNNGDGGITVNGGVVNAAGVLVVALANPTTGHVTVNGGVLSVTGFNVGENDGTGIVDLNGGQLINTGGFVQNTNAVFNFAGGELVFTSSTLADVNWAIDNGGGTWNFAEFRSVASNAQGVVVSSIAIPPTEAATIVSSTVSNNLMKIVVDTPSGVHLYHPMASSNLATGAWGSIPHSDDGVNAFVVTNLEYSTADASGTNEVIYVQVDHVQKFFKVDGEQP
;
A
#
# COMPACT_ATOMS: atom_id res chain seq x y z
N MET A 1 82.91 -41.80 17.34
CA MET A 1 81.56 -41.63 17.94
C MET A 1 80.67 -40.93 16.93
N LYS A 2 79.73 -41.65 16.31
CA LYS A 2 78.72 -41.09 15.37
C LYS A 2 77.52 -40.61 16.20
N LYS A 3 77.23 -39.31 16.19
CA LYS A 3 76.02 -38.73 16.78
C LYS A 3 74.83 -39.04 15.86
N ILE A 4 73.88 -39.82 16.35
CA ILE A 4 72.56 -40.00 15.73
C ILE A 4 71.71 -38.82 16.17
N ILE A 5 71.35 -37.94 15.25
CA ILE A 5 70.39 -36.85 15.47
C ILE A 5 69.02 -37.42 15.14
N SER A 6 68.20 -37.64 16.16
CA SER A 6 66.81 -38.08 16.02
C SER A 6 65.95 -36.85 15.73
N TYR A 7 65.40 -36.75 14.52
CA TYR A 7 64.40 -35.75 14.17
C TYR A 7 63.03 -36.31 14.56
N GLY A 8 62.51 -35.89 15.70
CA GLY A 8 61.12 -36.13 16.07
C GLY A 8 60.22 -35.30 15.15
N THR A 9 59.57 -35.95 14.19
CA THR A 9 58.56 -35.32 13.34
C THR A 9 57.35 -35.00 14.22
N ILE A 10 57.20 -33.74 14.63
CA ILE A 10 55.97 -33.25 15.27
C ILE A 10 54.92 -33.19 14.15
N LEU A 11 54.07 -34.22 14.07
CA LEU A 11 52.88 -34.21 13.24
C LEU A 11 51.89 -33.23 13.90
N CYS A 12 52.03 -31.94 13.56
CA CYS A 12 51.07 -30.91 13.93
C CYS A 12 49.80 -31.16 13.09
N LEU A 13 48.88 -31.97 13.63
CA LEU A 13 47.57 -32.19 13.05
C LEU A 13 46.81 -30.86 13.14
N MET A 14 46.93 -30.03 12.11
CA MET A 14 46.09 -28.84 11.95
C MET A 14 44.67 -29.33 11.73
N LEU A 15 43.90 -29.42 12.82
CA LEU A 15 42.45 -29.49 12.80
C LEU A 15 41.95 -28.20 12.16
N LEU A 16 41.88 -28.20 10.83
CA LEU A 16 41.09 -27.20 10.14
C LEU A 16 39.65 -27.39 10.63
N PRO A 17 38.97 -26.32 11.09
CA PRO A 17 37.56 -26.42 11.38
C PRO A 17 36.89 -26.87 10.09
N VAL A 18 36.34 -28.08 10.10
CA VAL A 18 35.45 -28.51 9.03
C VAL A 18 34.26 -27.59 9.18
N SER A 19 34.13 -26.61 8.28
CA SER A 19 32.91 -25.82 8.18
C SER A 19 31.77 -26.82 8.04
N GLY A 20 30.93 -26.90 9.08
CA GLY A 20 29.79 -27.80 9.09
C GLY A 20 29.01 -27.58 7.80
N MET A 21 28.78 -28.65 7.04
CA MET A 21 27.89 -28.58 5.90
C MET A 21 26.51 -28.20 6.42
N ALA A 22 25.85 -27.26 5.75
CA ALA A 22 24.47 -26.89 6.06
C ALA A 22 23.62 -28.15 6.16
N ALA A 23 22.94 -28.35 7.30
CA ALA A 23 22.02 -29.46 7.46
C ALA A 23 20.61 -29.02 7.05
N ASN A 24 19.84 -29.96 6.49
CA ASN A 24 18.45 -29.72 6.16
C ASN A 24 17.58 -30.12 7.37
N PHE A 25 16.96 -29.13 8.00
CA PHE A 25 15.98 -29.30 9.05
C PHE A 25 14.59 -29.29 8.44
N THR A 26 13.84 -30.37 8.63
CA THR A 26 12.46 -30.47 8.17
C THR A 26 11.53 -30.29 9.34
N TRP A 27 10.58 -29.37 9.22
CA TRP A 27 9.52 -29.17 10.20
C TRP A 27 8.61 -30.39 10.24
N VAL A 28 8.43 -30.98 11.43
CA VAL A 28 7.59 -32.17 11.64
C VAL A 28 6.57 -31.99 12.77
N ASN A 29 6.79 -31.02 13.66
CA ASN A 29 5.90 -30.67 14.77
C ASN A 29 5.45 -31.88 15.62
N TRP A 30 6.35 -32.81 15.93
CA TRP A 30 6.00 -34.04 16.67
C TRP A 30 5.52 -33.77 18.10
N VAL A 31 6.04 -32.72 18.74
CA VAL A 31 5.63 -32.32 20.10
C VAL A 31 4.28 -31.60 20.06
N GLY A 32 3.92 -31.01 18.93
CA GLY A 32 2.62 -30.40 18.70
C GLY A 32 2.44 -29.02 19.33
N ASP A 33 3.51 -28.43 19.88
CA ASP A 33 3.48 -27.09 20.50
C ASP A 33 3.74 -25.96 19.49
N GLN A 34 4.07 -26.30 18.24
CA GLN A 34 4.37 -25.39 17.12
C GLN A 34 5.58 -24.46 17.35
N ASN A 35 6.35 -24.62 18.42
CA ASN A 35 7.40 -23.68 18.76
C ASN A 35 8.66 -23.89 17.89
N TRP A 36 9.09 -22.87 17.15
CA TRP A 36 10.28 -22.95 16.28
C TRP A 36 11.54 -23.41 17.03
N VAL A 37 11.74 -22.91 18.25
CA VAL A 37 12.97 -23.17 19.01
C VAL A 37 12.95 -24.51 19.77
N ASP A 38 11.83 -25.23 19.76
CA ASP A 38 11.79 -26.59 20.29
C ASP A 38 12.36 -27.57 19.25
N GLY A 39 13.54 -28.12 19.55
CA GLY A 39 14.20 -29.14 18.74
C GLY A 39 13.36 -30.42 18.53
N GLY A 40 12.34 -30.67 19.35
CA GLY A 40 11.38 -31.76 19.16
C GLY A 40 10.42 -31.56 17.98
N ASN A 41 10.32 -30.36 17.43
CA ASN A 41 9.49 -30.08 16.24
C ASN A 41 10.22 -30.24 14.91
N TRP A 42 11.51 -30.59 14.95
CA TRP A 42 12.33 -30.80 13.78
C TRP A 42 12.70 -32.28 13.63
N ASN A 43 12.97 -32.70 12.39
CA ASN A 43 13.41 -34.06 12.10
C ASN A 43 14.77 -34.44 12.76
N GLN A 44 15.52 -33.47 13.26
CA GLN A 44 16.71 -33.67 14.08
C GLN A 44 16.33 -33.54 15.56
N GLU A 45 15.82 -34.64 16.12
CA GLU A 45 15.25 -34.69 17.46
C GLU A 45 16.12 -33.99 18.52
N GLY A 46 15.55 -33.00 19.18
CA GLY A 46 16.19 -32.25 20.27
C GLY A 46 17.16 -31.15 19.83
N VAL A 47 17.28 -30.88 18.52
CA VAL A 47 18.12 -29.83 17.97
C VAL A 47 17.27 -28.83 17.19
N ALA A 48 17.40 -27.54 17.49
CA ALA A 48 16.78 -26.47 16.72
C ALA A 48 17.73 -25.99 15.59
N PRO A 49 17.21 -25.48 14.46
CA PRO A 49 18.03 -24.95 13.38
C PRO A 49 18.93 -23.80 13.82
N THR A 50 20.11 -23.71 13.21
CA THR A 50 21.05 -22.60 13.35
C THR A 50 21.10 -21.75 12.09
N ALA A 51 21.84 -20.63 12.11
CA ALA A 51 22.03 -19.77 10.94
C ALA A 51 22.77 -20.44 9.76
N ALA A 52 23.35 -21.62 9.96
CA ALA A 52 23.99 -22.41 8.90
C ALA A 52 23.04 -23.40 8.23
N ASP A 53 21.83 -23.59 8.78
CA ASP A 53 20.95 -24.70 8.42
C ASP A 53 19.79 -24.25 7.54
N ASP A 54 19.43 -25.09 6.57
CA ASP A 54 18.23 -24.86 5.76
C ASP A 54 17.01 -25.43 6.49
N THR A 55 15.96 -24.62 6.59
CA THR A 55 14.69 -25.00 7.22
C THR A 55 13.63 -25.22 6.15
N HIS A 56 13.06 -26.43 6.13
CA HIS A 56 12.12 -26.89 5.13
C HIS A 56 10.75 -27.17 5.75
N PHE A 57 9.71 -26.63 5.13
CA PHE A 57 8.31 -26.85 5.48
C PHE A 57 7.61 -27.61 4.35
N ASN A 58 7.95 -28.90 4.25
CA ASN A 58 7.57 -29.78 3.14
C ASN A 58 6.53 -30.85 3.51
N GLN A 59 5.92 -30.71 4.68
CA GLN A 59 4.94 -31.68 5.11
C GLN A 59 3.61 -31.39 4.42
N GLY A 60 2.94 -32.46 3.98
CA GLY A 60 1.64 -32.36 3.32
C GLY A 60 0.56 -31.72 4.19
N PRO A 61 -0.65 -31.51 3.63
CA PRO A 61 -1.73 -30.84 4.33
C PRO A 61 -2.04 -31.50 5.68
N GLY A 62 -2.31 -30.68 6.69
CA GLY A 62 -2.68 -31.12 8.05
C GLY A 62 -1.57 -31.05 9.09
N VAL A 63 -0.33 -30.75 8.70
CA VAL A 63 0.72 -30.38 9.67
C VAL A 63 0.56 -28.90 10.03
N LEU A 64 0.44 -28.63 11.33
CA LEU A 64 0.37 -27.26 11.83
C LEU A 64 1.70 -26.53 11.59
N GLY A 65 1.57 -25.24 11.29
CA GLY A 65 2.67 -24.32 11.05
C GLY A 65 3.62 -24.11 12.23
N ALA A 66 4.70 -23.36 12.01
CA ALA A 66 5.60 -22.94 13.08
C ALA A 66 5.20 -21.56 13.63
N ILE A 67 5.37 -21.40 14.93
CA ILE A 67 5.22 -20.13 15.66
C ILE A 67 6.59 -19.75 16.24
N VAL A 68 7.09 -18.59 15.83
CA VAL A 68 8.26 -17.95 16.41
C VAL A 68 7.77 -16.93 17.44
N SER A 69 7.81 -17.30 18.72
CA SER A 69 7.37 -16.46 19.85
C SER A 69 8.51 -16.04 20.78
N THR A 70 9.74 -16.44 20.45
CA THR A 70 10.97 -16.08 21.17
C THR A 70 11.95 -15.39 20.25
N THR A 71 12.90 -14.66 20.84
CA THR A 71 14.03 -14.10 20.10
C THR A 71 15.03 -15.20 19.71
N ASN A 72 15.91 -14.90 18.75
CA ASN A 72 17.00 -15.78 18.30
C ASN A 72 16.59 -17.02 17.48
N ALA A 73 15.38 -17.06 16.92
CA ALA A 73 15.10 -18.06 15.88
C ALA A 73 15.92 -17.70 14.63
N VAL A 74 16.67 -18.68 14.11
CA VAL A 74 17.58 -18.47 12.97
C VAL A 74 17.48 -19.61 11.96
N GLY A 75 17.86 -19.31 10.72
CA GLY A 75 18.06 -20.27 9.64
C GLY A 75 18.93 -19.68 8.54
N ALA A 76 19.60 -20.51 7.74
CA ALA A 76 20.21 -20.05 6.49
C ALA A 76 19.10 -19.72 5.49
N ARG A 77 18.27 -20.71 5.14
CA ARG A 77 17.13 -20.53 4.24
C ARG A 77 15.85 -21.00 4.90
N LEU A 78 14.77 -20.26 4.70
CA LEU A 78 13.40 -20.71 4.92
C LEU A 78 12.84 -21.17 3.59
N VAL A 79 12.57 -22.46 3.45
CA VAL A 79 12.04 -23.08 2.23
C VAL A 79 10.64 -23.61 2.52
N MET A 80 9.63 -23.05 1.86
CA MET A 80 8.23 -23.46 2.00
C MET A 80 7.74 -24.01 0.66
N ASP A 81 7.51 -25.32 0.64
CA ASP A 81 7.25 -26.13 -0.55
C ASP A 81 5.92 -26.89 -0.50
N HIS A 82 5.12 -26.68 0.54
CA HIS A 82 3.79 -27.27 0.76
C HIS A 82 2.90 -26.31 1.57
N THR A 83 1.59 -26.59 1.64
CA THR A 83 0.64 -25.79 2.41
C THR A 83 1.01 -25.69 3.89
N VAL A 84 1.52 -24.53 4.29
CA VAL A 84 2.05 -24.29 5.63
C VAL A 84 2.08 -22.81 5.96
N THR A 85 1.88 -22.50 7.24
CA THR A 85 2.00 -21.15 7.76
C THR A 85 3.20 -21.07 8.71
N VAL A 86 4.01 -20.02 8.60
CA VAL A 86 5.00 -19.67 9.62
C VAL A 86 4.61 -18.32 10.20
N THR A 87 4.43 -18.23 11.52
CA THR A 87 4.02 -16.99 12.19
C THR A 87 5.13 -16.46 13.10
N VAL A 88 5.60 -15.25 12.84
CA VAL A 88 6.47 -14.49 13.74
C VAL A 88 5.59 -13.64 14.67
N ALA A 89 5.26 -14.22 15.81
CA ALA A 89 4.33 -13.65 16.79
C ALA A 89 4.97 -12.54 17.62
N ALA A 90 4.15 -11.80 18.37
CA ALA A 90 4.60 -10.75 19.28
C ALA A 90 5.73 -11.22 20.22
N GLY A 91 6.82 -10.46 20.25
CA GLY A 91 8.03 -10.79 21.02
C GLY A 91 8.97 -11.81 20.36
N GLY A 92 8.55 -12.44 19.27
CA GLY A 92 9.37 -13.32 18.46
C GLY A 92 10.31 -12.57 17.51
N GLU A 93 11.45 -13.17 17.23
CA GLU A 93 12.38 -12.71 16.18
C GLU A 93 12.90 -13.90 15.37
N LEU A 94 12.68 -13.86 14.06
CA LEU A 94 13.22 -14.82 13.09
C LEU A 94 14.21 -14.13 12.16
N THR A 95 15.44 -14.64 12.07
CA THR A 95 16.43 -14.17 11.10
C THR A 95 16.82 -15.28 10.13
N VAL A 96 16.62 -15.03 8.84
CA VAL A 96 17.05 -15.93 7.76
C VAL A 96 17.90 -15.20 6.72
N THR A 97 18.77 -15.92 6.02
CA THR A 97 19.48 -15.34 4.87
C THR A 97 18.51 -15.19 3.70
N GLN A 98 17.79 -16.26 3.37
CA GLN A 98 16.81 -16.25 2.28
C GLN A 98 15.45 -16.80 2.73
N ALA A 99 14.38 -16.31 2.11
CA ALA A 99 13.03 -16.87 2.25
C ALA A 99 12.48 -17.25 0.87
N LEU A 100 12.37 -18.55 0.61
CA LEU A 100 11.91 -19.14 -0.64
C LEU A 100 10.49 -19.70 -0.42
N LEU A 101 9.48 -18.93 -0.79
CA LEU A 101 8.08 -19.31 -0.55
C LEU A 101 7.43 -19.79 -1.86
N GLY A 102 6.70 -20.90 -1.80
CA GLY A 102 6.05 -21.49 -2.98
C GLY A 102 7.07 -22.09 -3.95
N ASN A 103 7.97 -22.93 -3.45
CA ASN A 103 9.02 -23.59 -4.25
C ASN A 103 9.02 -25.10 -3.98
N PRO A 104 8.59 -25.99 -4.90
CA PRO A 104 8.60 -25.83 -6.35
C PRO A 104 7.20 -25.56 -6.95
N ALA A 105 7.07 -25.75 -8.28
CA ALA A 105 5.79 -25.68 -8.97
C ALA A 105 4.73 -26.61 -8.35
N GLY A 106 3.51 -26.09 -8.22
CA GLY A 106 2.39 -26.78 -7.56
C GLY A 106 2.32 -26.60 -6.04
N SER A 107 3.32 -25.94 -5.43
CA SER A 107 3.20 -25.49 -4.03
C SER A 107 2.06 -24.48 -3.91
N VAL A 108 1.19 -24.63 -2.91
CA VAL A 108 0.06 -23.71 -2.67
C VAL A 108 -0.04 -23.38 -1.18
N ASP A 109 -0.60 -22.22 -0.85
CA ASP A 109 -0.90 -21.79 0.52
C ASP A 109 0.34 -21.78 1.44
N ASN A 110 1.44 -21.21 0.95
CA ASN A 110 2.68 -21.02 1.71
C ASN A 110 2.68 -19.61 2.30
N ASP A 111 2.30 -19.47 3.58
CA ASP A 111 2.07 -18.17 4.20
C ASP A 111 3.09 -17.86 5.29
N LEU A 112 3.81 -16.76 5.16
CA LEU A 112 4.69 -16.24 6.21
C LEU A 112 4.05 -14.98 6.82
N VAL A 113 3.65 -15.07 8.08
CA VAL A 113 2.89 -14.05 8.78
C VAL A 113 3.76 -13.37 9.82
N VAL A 114 3.83 -12.04 9.80
CA VAL A 114 4.41 -11.22 10.88
C VAL A 114 3.27 -10.59 11.67
N ASP A 115 3.12 -11.02 12.92
CA ASP A 115 2.05 -10.60 13.82
C ASP A 115 2.61 -10.12 15.16
N GLY A 116 3.36 -9.02 15.09
CA GLY A 116 3.88 -8.28 16.24
C GLY A 116 5.35 -8.56 16.54
N GLY A 117 5.97 -9.54 15.88
CA GLY A 117 7.39 -9.85 16.01
C GLY A 117 8.28 -9.13 14.98
N VAL A 118 9.51 -9.61 14.85
CA VAL A 118 10.50 -9.11 13.89
C VAL A 118 10.98 -10.23 12.97
N LEU A 119 10.79 -10.06 11.67
CA LEU A 119 11.32 -10.95 10.64
C LEU A 119 12.47 -10.25 9.91
N ASN A 120 13.67 -10.81 9.96
CA ASN A 120 14.85 -10.31 9.24
C ASN A 120 15.20 -11.28 8.10
N ILE A 121 15.26 -10.76 6.87
CA ILE A 121 15.73 -11.47 5.69
C ILE A 121 16.93 -10.70 5.15
N THR A 122 18.12 -11.28 5.28
CA THR A 122 19.37 -10.53 5.08
C THR A 122 19.89 -10.54 3.65
N ASP A 123 19.35 -11.40 2.78
CA ASP A 123 19.69 -11.47 1.35
C ASP A 123 18.43 -11.33 0.48
N THR A 124 17.79 -12.43 0.08
CA THR A 124 16.68 -12.39 -0.90
C THR A 124 15.43 -13.09 -0.39
N ALA A 125 14.27 -12.57 -0.78
CA ALA A 125 12.96 -13.12 -0.44
C ALA A 125 12.08 -13.27 -1.69
N PRO A 126 12.33 -14.25 -2.57
CA PRO A 126 11.42 -14.57 -3.64
C PRO A 126 10.19 -15.34 -3.11
N ILE A 127 9.02 -14.75 -3.33
CA ILE A 127 7.71 -15.27 -2.93
C ILE A 127 7.00 -15.72 -4.20
N GLY A 128 6.39 -16.90 -4.15
CA GLY A 128 5.83 -17.49 -5.35
C GLY A 128 6.93 -17.80 -6.35
N VAL A 129 7.94 -18.57 -5.94
CA VAL A 129 9.09 -18.92 -6.80
C VAL A 129 8.58 -19.64 -8.04
N ALA A 130 7.86 -20.75 -7.88
CA ALA A 130 7.25 -21.48 -8.99
C ALA A 130 5.82 -21.96 -8.68
N GLY A 131 5.38 -21.82 -7.43
CA GLY A 131 3.99 -22.02 -6.97
C GLY A 131 3.46 -20.75 -6.31
N ASN A 132 2.54 -20.91 -5.37
CA ASN A 132 1.91 -19.80 -4.65
C ASN A 132 2.57 -19.61 -3.27
N GLY A 133 2.87 -18.36 -2.93
CA GLY A 133 3.29 -17.98 -1.58
C GLY A 133 2.82 -16.59 -1.20
N SER A 134 2.75 -16.31 0.09
CA SER A 134 2.40 -15.00 0.59
C SER A 134 3.25 -14.59 1.79
N ILE A 135 3.49 -13.29 1.91
CA ILE A 135 3.92 -12.67 3.16
C ILE A 135 2.82 -11.72 3.62
N THR A 136 2.35 -11.90 4.86
CA THR A 136 1.38 -10.99 5.48
C THR A 136 1.97 -10.31 6.69
N VAL A 137 1.95 -8.99 6.74
CA VAL A 137 2.37 -8.18 7.89
C VAL A 137 1.14 -7.54 8.53
N ASN A 138 0.67 -8.14 9.61
CA ASN A 138 -0.46 -7.63 10.41
C ASN A 138 0.01 -6.53 11.37
N SER A 139 1.13 -6.79 12.02
CA SER A 139 1.80 -5.87 12.94
C SER A 139 3.28 -6.27 13.10
N GLY A 140 4.11 -5.48 13.77
CA GLY A 140 5.54 -5.76 13.91
C GLY A 140 6.37 -5.23 12.73
N THR A 141 7.51 -5.89 12.45
CA THR A 141 8.49 -5.41 11.46
C THR A 141 9.02 -6.54 10.57
N LEU A 142 8.97 -6.34 9.26
CA LEU A 142 9.70 -7.12 8.26
C LEU A 142 10.89 -6.31 7.75
N ASN A 143 12.10 -6.79 7.95
CA ASN A 143 13.35 -6.22 7.42
C ASN A 143 13.91 -7.13 6.32
N ALA A 144 13.55 -6.85 5.07
CA ALA A 144 14.12 -7.47 3.87
C ALA A 144 15.17 -6.53 3.24
N THR A 145 16.14 -6.10 4.03
CA THR A 145 17.14 -5.08 3.65
C THR A 145 18.34 -5.65 2.90
N GLY A 146 18.30 -6.93 2.53
CA GLY A 146 19.26 -7.57 1.64
C GLY A 146 19.14 -7.03 0.21
N ASP A 147 19.12 -7.88 -0.80
CA ASP A 147 19.03 -7.44 -2.20
C ASP A 147 17.60 -7.17 -2.66
N TRP A 148 16.73 -8.17 -2.67
CA TRP A 148 15.40 -8.06 -3.27
C TRP A 148 14.32 -8.74 -2.41
N LEU A 149 13.18 -8.06 -2.27
CA LEU A 149 11.92 -8.64 -1.82
C LEU A 149 10.99 -8.71 -3.04
N ILE A 150 10.59 -9.93 -3.44
CA ILE A 150 9.92 -10.16 -4.72
C ILE A 150 8.62 -10.93 -4.49
N ALA A 151 7.50 -10.33 -4.87
CA ALA A 151 6.21 -11.01 -5.02
C ALA A 151 6.11 -11.53 -6.47
N GLY A 152 6.12 -12.85 -6.69
CA GLY A 152 6.12 -13.49 -8.02
C GLY A 152 7.49 -13.45 -8.70
N TYR A 153 8.28 -14.55 -8.67
CA TYR A 153 9.69 -14.54 -9.11
C TYR A 153 10.02 -15.36 -10.38
N ASP A 154 9.24 -16.38 -10.73
CA ASP A 154 9.51 -17.18 -11.92
C ASP A 154 8.21 -17.52 -12.65
N VAL A 155 8.34 -18.02 -13.88
CA VAL A 155 7.20 -18.34 -14.75
C VAL A 155 6.26 -19.34 -14.06
N GLY A 156 5.00 -18.95 -13.92
CA GLY A 156 3.96 -19.74 -13.27
C GLY A 156 3.94 -19.63 -11.75
N GLY A 157 4.90 -18.92 -11.15
CA GLY A 157 4.86 -18.52 -9.75
C GLY A 157 3.90 -17.36 -9.51
N SER A 158 3.24 -17.38 -8.35
CA SER A 158 2.37 -16.31 -7.89
C SER A 158 2.71 -15.93 -6.45
N GLY A 159 3.08 -14.67 -6.22
CA GLY A 159 3.47 -14.21 -4.89
C GLY A 159 2.68 -12.99 -4.47
N ASP A 160 2.31 -12.93 -3.19
CA ASP A 160 1.64 -11.76 -2.62
C ASP A 160 2.36 -11.23 -1.38
N ILE A 161 2.44 -9.90 -1.25
CA ILE A 161 2.83 -9.22 -0.02
C ILE A 161 1.66 -8.36 0.44
N VAL A 162 1.12 -8.64 1.62
CA VAL A 162 -0.02 -7.90 2.20
C VAL A 162 0.41 -7.21 3.48
N VAL A 163 0.23 -5.90 3.55
CA VAL A 163 0.60 -5.06 4.71
C VAL A 163 -0.68 -4.47 5.29
N ASN A 164 -1.18 -5.08 6.37
CA ASN A 164 -2.33 -4.60 7.11
C ASN A 164 -1.94 -3.57 8.17
N GLY A 165 -0.70 -3.62 8.64
CA GLY A 165 -0.12 -2.72 9.62
C GLY A 165 1.40 -2.91 9.74
N GLY A 166 2.00 -2.39 10.82
CA GLY A 166 3.43 -2.56 11.08
C GLY A 166 4.35 -1.81 10.10
N THR A 167 5.58 -2.30 9.98
CA THR A 167 6.61 -1.74 9.10
C THR A 167 7.22 -2.82 8.19
N VAL A 168 7.33 -2.54 6.89
CA VAL A 168 8.13 -3.33 5.95
C VAL A 168 9.28 -2.46 5.46
N ASN A 169 10.51 -2.95 5.60
CA ASN A 169 11.71 -2.31 5.06
C ASN A 169 12.31 -3.23 4.00
N ALA A 170 12.45 -2.73 2.78
CA ALA A 170 13.08 -3.45 1.67
C ALA A 170 14.16 -2.59 1.01
N LYS A 171 15.18 -3.23 0.41
CA LYS A 171 16.12 -2.49 -0.45
C LYS A 171 15.51 -2.24 -1.81
N ILE A 172 15.04 -3.27 -2.50
CA ILE A 172 14.29 -3.18 -3.76
C ILE A 172 13.06 -4.06 -3.61
N LEU A 173 11.94 -3.57 -4.12
CA LEU A 173 10.64 -4.22 -3.99
C LEU A 173 10.08 -4.52 -5.38
N TYR A 174 9.71 -5.77 -5.62
CA TYR A 174 9.13 -6.21 -6.90
C TYR A 174 7.72 -6.74 -6.69
N ALA A 175 6.78 -6.23 -7.49
CA ALA A 175 5.49 -6.85 -7.77
C ALA A 175 5.57 -7.47 -9.17
N GLY A 176 6.04 -8.70 -9.24
CA GLY A 176 6.17 -9.49 -10.45
C GLY A 176 7.54 -9.37 -11.13
N ASN A 177 8.24 -10.49 -11.22
CA ASN A 177 9.46 -10.72 -11.98
C ASN A 177 9.31 -12.09 -12.64
N ASN A 178 8.97 -12.17 -13.93
CA ASN A 178 8.63 -13.40 -14.68
C ASN A 178 7.39 -14.19 -14.19
N GLY A 179 7.02 -14.09 -12.92
CA GLY A 179 5.77 -14.60 -12.32
C GLY A 179 4.84 -13.48 -11.86
N ASP A 180 3.58 -13.81 -11.60
CA ASP A 180 2.58 -12.81 -11.22
C ASP A 180 2.75 -12.39 -9.76
N GLY A 181 2.72 -11.08 -9.50
CA GLY A 181 3.07 -10.52 -8.20
C GLY A 181 2.13 -9.45 -7.71
N GLY A 182 1.63 -9.59 -6.48
CA GLY A 182 0.79 -8.62 -5.80
C GLY A 182 1.47 -7.97 -4.60
N ILE A 183 1.31 -6.66 -4.44
CA ILE A 183 1.63 -5.92 -3.22
C ILE A 183 0.41 -5.11 -2.81
N THR A 184 -0.14 -5.40 -1.64
CA THR A 184 -1.30 -4.67 -1.09
C THR A 184 -0.94 -3.98 0.21
N VAL A 185 -1.13 -2.67 0.29
CA VAL A 185 -0.93 -1.86 1.49
C VAL A 185 -2.29 -1.36 1.97
N ASN A 186 -2.83 -2.03 3.00
CA ASN A 186 -4.08 -1.65 3.67
C ASN A 186 -3.82 -0.64 4.80
N GLY A 187 -2.62 -0.70 5.40
CA GLY A 187 -2.18 0.18 6.48
C GLY A 187 -0.67 0.09 6.70
N GLY A 188 -0.16 0.66 7.80
CA GLY A 188 1.25 0.60 8.15
C GLY A 188 2.16 1.43 7.25
N VAL A 189 3.45 1.10 7.25
CA VAL A 189 4.50 1.78 6.47
C VAL A 189 5.33 0.75 5.70
N VAL A 190 5.48 0.95 4.40
CA VAL A 190 6.41 0.21 3.54
C VAL A 190 7.48 1.16 3.04
N ASN A 191 8.73 0.88 3.35
CA ASN A 191 9.89 1.65 2.92
C ASN A 191 10.75 0.79 1.98
N ALA A 192 10.75 1.11 0.68
CA ALA A 192 11.73 0.56 -0.26
C ALA A 192 12.84 1.60 -0.47
N ALA A 193 14.04 1.35 0.06
CA ALA A 193 15.16 2.29 -0.01
C ALA A 193 15.66 2.54 -1.45
N GLY A 194 15.37 1.61 -2.37
CA GLY A 194 15.68 1.67 -3.79
C GLY A 194 14.43 1.82 -4.64
N VAL A 195 14.29 0.97 -5.65
CA VAL A 195 13.23 1.06 -6.66
C VAL A 195 12.08 0.10 -6.31
N LEU A 196 10.85 0.54 -6.55
CA LEU A 196 9.70 -0.34 -6.71
C LEU A 196 9.55 -0.72 -8.18
N VAL A 197 9.54 -2.00 -8.51
CA VAL A 197 9.31 -2.48 -9.88
C VAL A 197 8.00 -3.24 -9.92
N VAL A 198 7.12 -2.89 -10.86
CA VAL A 198 5.80 -3.51 -11.03
C VAL A 198 5.73 -4.08 -12.44
N ALA A 199 5.78 -5.41 -12.54
CA ALA A 199 5.97 -6.19 -13.75
C ALA A 199 7.28 -5.88 -14.50
N LEU A 200 8.35 -6.64 -14.20
CA LEU A 200 9.66 -6.46 -14.84
C LEU A 200 9.73 -6.96 -16.29
N ALA A 201 8.98 -8.01 -16.66
CA ALA A 201 9.09 -8.64 -17.99
C ALA A 201 7.83 -9.38 -18.43
N ASN A 202 7.59 -9.50 -19.73
CA ASN A 202 6.51 -10.33 -20.28
C ASN A 202 6.69 -11.84 -19.96
N PRO A 203 5.63 -12.59 -19.61
CA PRO A 203 4.21 -12.22 -19.58
C PRO A 203 3.70 -11.73 -18.21
N THR A 204 4.60 -11.28 -17.33
CA THR A 204 4.28 -10.94 -15.94
C THR A 204 3.18 -9.90 -15.81
N THR A 205 2.23 -10.15 -14.91
CA THR A 205 1.36 -9.14 -14.35
C THR A 205 1.83 -8.77 -12.95
N GLY A 206 2.11 -7.48 -12.75
CA GLY A 206 2.49 -6.92 -11.46
C GLY A 206 1.39 -6.00 -10.99
N HIS A 207 0.96 -6.12 -9.74
CA HIS A 207 -0.12 -5.31 -9.19
C HIS A 207 0.27 -4.73 -7.84
N VAL A 208 0.22 -3.40 -7.72
CA VAL A 208 0.36 -2.69 -6.46
C VAL A 208 -0.96 -2.03 -6.13
N THR A 209 -1.50 -2.30 -4.95
CA THR A 209 -2.71 -1.66 -4.43
C THR A 209 -2.39 -0.94 -3.13
N VAL A 210 -2.67 0.35 -3.05
CA VAL A 210 -2.58 1.15 -1.82
C VAL A 210 -3.99 1.57 -1.43
N ASN A 211 -4.55 0.88 -0.43
CA ASN A 211 -5.86 1.18 0.16
C ASN A 211 -5.74 2.13 1.36
N GLY A 212 -4.57 2.15 2.02
CA GLY A 212 -4.25 2.97 3.18
C GLY A 212 -2.74 2.98 3.47
N GLY A 213 -2.32 3.56 4.59
CA GLY A 213 -0.91 3.58 4.99
C GLY A 213 -0.02 4.41 4.05
N VAL A 214 1.30 4.11 4.09
CA VAL A 214 2.32 4.79 3.29
C VAL A 214 3.22 3.76 2.61
N LEU A 215 3.37 3.87 1.29
CA LEU A 215 4.37 3.17 0.49
C LEU A 215 5.40 4.20 0.00
N SER A 216 6.57 4.24 0.64
CA SER A 216 7.66 5.17 0.32
C SER A 216 8.78 4.46 -0.45
N VAL A 217 9.17 5.03 -1.59
CA VAL A 217 10.15 4.45 -2.53
C VAL A 217 11.15 5.52 -3.01
N THR A 218 12.35 5.13 -3.45
CA THR A 218 13.35 6.05 -4.05
C THR A 218 13.32 6.02 -5.57
N GLY A 219 12.41 5.28 -6.19
CA GLY A 219 12.28 5.16 -7.64
C GLY A 219 11.18 4.17 -7.94
N PHE A 220 10.62 4.21 -9.14
CA PHE A 220 9.46 3.39 -9.43
C PHE A 220 9.26 3.12 -10.91
N ASN A 221 9.26 1.83 -11.28
CA ASN A 221 9.16 1.39 -12.66
C ASN A 221 7.95 0.47 -12.84
N VAL A 222 7.15 0.69 -13.88
CA VAL A 222 5.90 -0.02 -14.13
C VAL A 222 5.78 -0.48 -15.57
N GLY A 223 5.53 -1.78 -15.73
CA GLY A 223 5.41 -2.46 -17.01
C GLY A 223 6.72 -2.38 -17.81
N GLU A 224 7.84 -2.79 -17.21
CA GLU A 224 9.10 -2.93 -17.93
C GLU A 224 9.09 -4.16 -18.84
N ASN A 225 9.89 -4.13 -19.92
CA ASN A 225 10.08 -5.23 -20.88
C ASN A 225 8.77 -5.95 -21.28
N ASP A 226 7.75 -5.16 -21.64
CA ASP A 226 6.42 -5.61 -22.05
C ASP A 226 5.61 -6.36 -20.96
N GLY A 227 6.04 -6.29 -19.69
CA GLY A 227 5.22 -6.69 -18.54
C GLY A 227 4.02 -5.76 -18.36
N THR A 228 2.94 -6.23 -17.74
CA THR A 228 1.75 -5.42 -17.46
C THR A 228 1.75 -5.00 -16.00
N GLY A 229 2.04 -3.73 -15.74
CA GLY A 229 2.05 -3.20 -14.38
C GLY A 229 0.77 -2.43 -14.06
N ILE A 230 0.16 -2.70 -12.91
CA ILE A 230 -1.07 -2.05 -12.46
C ILE A 230 -0.79 -1.43 -11.10
N VAL A 231 -1.12 -0.15 -10.94
CA VAL A 231 -1.05 0.55 -9.66
C VAL A 231 -2.38 1.20 -9.33
N ASP A 232 -3.00 0.73 -8.26
CA ASP A 232 -4.27 1.23 -7.73
C ASP A 232 -4.04 2.02 -6.45
N LEU A 233 -4.40 3.30 -6.46
CA LEU A 233 -4.34 4.19 -5.31
C LEU A 233 -5.77 4.48 -4.84
N ASN A 234 -6.32 3.55 -4.07
CA ASN A 234 -7.68 3.63 -3.51
C ASN A 234 -7.74 4.44 -2.21
N GLY A 235 -6.58 4.61 -1.56
CA GLY A 235 -6.37 5.44 -0.37
C GLY A 235 -4.88 5.54 -0.06
N GLY A 236 -4.53 6.05 1.12
CA GLY A 236 -3.13 6.14 1.56
C GLY A 236 -2.24 6.99 0.65
N GLN A 237 -0.93 6.78 0.75
CA GLN A 237 0.07 7.53 -0.02
C GLN A 237 1.10 6.60 -0.67
N LEU A 238 1.33 6.79 -1.96
CA LEU A 238 2.54 6.34 -2.66
C LEU A 238 3.49 7.53 -2.77
N ILE A 239 4.62 7.46 -2.06
CA ILE A 239 5.61 8.54 -2.00
C ILE A 239 6.85 8.12 -2.79
N ASN A 240 7.11 8.80 -3.89
CA ASN A 240 8.40 8.77 -4.56
C ASN A 240 9.31 9.86 -3.96
N THR A 241 10.38 9.42 -3.32
CA THR A 241 11.36 10.29 -2.64
C THR A 241 12.57 10.61 -3.49
N GLY A 242 12.60 10.19 -4.76
CA GLY A 242 13.68 10.44 -5.70
C GLY A 242 13.73 9.43 -6.86
N GLY A 243 14.87 9.43 -7.56
CA GLY A 243 15.18 8.46 -8.61
C GLY A 243 14.33 8.56 -9.88
N PHE A 244 14.48 7.57 -10.74
CA PHE A 244 13.85 7.50 -12.06
C PHE A 244 12.47 6.82 -11.98
N VAL A 245 11.53 7.26 -12.82
CA VAL A 245 10.14 6.79 -12.80
C VAL A 245 9.75 6.17 -14.14
N GLN A 246 10.03 4.89 -14.40
CA GLN A 246 9.72 4.28 -15.69
C GLN A 246 8.29 3.81 -15.87
N ASN A 247 7.71 4.09 -17.02
CA ASN A 247 6.41 3.57 -17.40
C ASN A 247 6.38 3.21 -18.89
N THR A 248 6.09 1.94 -19.21
CA THR A 248 5.98 1.49 -20.61
C THR A 248 4.60 0.90 -20.88
N ASN A 249 4.20 -0.11 -20.09
CA ASN A 249 2.89 -0.75 -20.17
C ASN A 249 2.23 -0.77 -18.78
N ALA A 250 1.92 0.42 -18.27
CA ALA A 250 1.25 0.56 -16.99
C ALA A 250 -0.20 1.03 -17.07
N VAL A 251 -0.96 0.66 -16.05
CA VAL A 251 -2.23 1.25 -15.70
C VAL A 251 -2.13 1.87 -14.31
N PHE A 252 -2.53 3.13 -14.20
CA PHE A 252 -2.67 3.81 -12.92
C PHE A 252 -4.12 4.18 -12.68
N ASN A 253 -4.68 3.72 -11.56
CA ASN A 253 -6.04 4.02 -11.15
C ASN A 253 -6.01 4.79 -9.83
N PHE A 254 -6.76 5.89 -9.76
CA PHE A 254 -6.89 6.73 -8.56
C PHE A 254 -8.33 6.73 -8.09
N ALA A 255 -8.58 6.20 -6.90
CA ALA A 255 -9.91 6.09 -6.30
C ALA A 255 -9.95 6.61 -4.84
N GLY A 256 -9.03 7.51 -4.48
CA GLY A 256 -8.95 8.13 -3.15
C GLY A 256 -7.55 8.24 -2.56
N GLY A 257 -6.55 7.60 -3.18
CA GLY A 257 -5.16 7.69 -2.75
C GLY A 257 -4.40 8.88 -3.33
N GLU A 258 -3.18 9.07 -2.82
CA GLU A 258 -2.29 10.16 -3.20
C GLU A 258 -0.97 9.63 -3.78
N LEU A 259 -0.51 10.22 -4.87
CA LEU A 259 0.85 10.04 -5.39
C LEU A 259 1.66 11.32 -5.12
N VAL A 260 2.74 11.16 -4.35
CA VAL A 260 3.57 12.28 -3.88
C VAL A 260 4.98 12.14 -4.42
N PHE A 261 5.53 13.22 -4.99
CA PHE A 261 6.93 13.30 -5.39
C PHE A 261 7.64 14.34 -4.53
N THR A 262 8.51 13.92 -3.59
CA THR A 262 9.16 14.86 -2.65
C THR A 262 10.52 15.35 -3.10
N SER A 263 11.19 14.63 -4.01
CA SER A 263 12.53 15.00 -4.50
C SER A 263 12.69 14.86 -6.01
N SER A 264 11.59 14.70 -6.74
CA SER A 264 11.60 14.53 -8.19
C SER A 264 11.51 15.88 -8.90
N THR A 265 12.10 15.96 -10.08
CA THR A 265 11.99 17.15 -10.93
C THR A 265 10.64 17.17 -11.64
N LEU A 266 10.23 18.35 -12.13
CA LEU A 266 9.06 18.46 -13.02
C LEU A 266 9.18 17.55 -14.25
N ALA A 267 10.40 17.25 -14.72
CA ALA A 267 10.62 16.35 -15.85
C ALA A 267 10.26 14.90 -15.51
N ASP A 268 10.53 14.46 -14.27
CA ASP A 268 10.15 13.11 -13.81
C ASP A 268 8.63 12.98 -13.72
N VAL A 269 7.94 14.03 -13.27
CA VAL A 269 6.47 14.09 -13.25
C VAL A 269 5.90 14.14 -14.67
N ASN A 270 6.45 14.99 -15.54
CA ASN A 270 5.98 15.11 -16.92
C ASN A 270 6.15 13.79 -17.67
N TRP A 271 7.22 13.05 -17.41
CA TRP A 271 7.46 11.76 -18.05
C TRP A 271 6.55 10.65 -17.55
N ALA A 272 6.20 10.63 -16.26
CA ALA A 272 5.15 9.74 -15.77
C ALA A 272 3.84 9.94 -16.58
N ILE A 273 3.52 11.19 -16.92
CA ILE A 273 2.29 11.57 -17.63
C ILE A 273 2.40 11.37 -19.15
N ASP A 274 3.55 11.66 -19.78
CA ASP A 274 3.84 11.47 -21.21
C ASP A 274 4.13 9.98 -21.51
N ASN A 275 3.10 9.17 -21.36
CA ASN A 275 3.19 7.73 -21.30
C ASN A 275 3.31 7.12 -22.69
N GLY A 276 4.34 6.31 -22.94
CA GLY A 276 4.60 5.58 -24.19
C GLY A 276 3.62 4.42 -24.47
N GLY A 277 2.38 4.52 -24.00
CA GLY A 277 1.33 3.50 -24.15
C GLY A 277 0.49 3.25 -22.89
N GLY A 278 0.95 3.67 -21.70
CA GLY A 278 0.20 3.45 -20.46
C GLY A 278 -1.08 4.27 -20.36
N THR A 279 -2.09 3.68 -19.70
CA THR A 279 -3.40 4.32 -19.51
C THR A 279 -3.50 4.87 -18.10
N TRP A 280 -3.77 6.17 -18.01
CA TRP A 280 -4.11 6.80 -16.74
C TRP A 280 -5.62 6.94 -16.64
N ASN A 281 -6.25 6.14 -15.79
CA ASN A 281 -7.68 6.25 -15.53
C ASN A 281 -7.90 7.21 -14.39
N PHE A 282 -7.99 8.49 -14.75
CA PHE A 282 -8.36 9.53 -13.81
C PHE A 282 -9.88 9.64 -13.78
N ALA A 283 -10.51 9.06 -12.75
CA ALA A 283 -11.91 9.38 -12.49
C ALA A 283 -12.06 10.86 -12.10
N GLU A 284 -11.08 11.43 -11.38
CA GLU A 284 -11.16 12.78 -10.78
C GLU A 284 -9.78 13.45 -10.65
N PHE A 285 -9.25 14.03 -11.74
CA PHE A 285 -8.02 14.83 -11.70
C PHE A 285 -8.34 16.29 -11.38
N ARG A 286 -7.73 16.87 -10.34
CA ARG A 286 -7.98 18.28 -9.95
C ARG A 286 -6.77 19.20 -10.09
N SER A 287 -5.62 18.88 -9.49
CA SER A 287 -4.47 19.79 -9.54
C SER A 287 -3.12 19.08 -9.40
N VAL A 288 -2.14 19.55 -10.15
CA VAL A 288 -0.71 19.33 -9.89
C VAL A 288 -0.24 20.55 -9.10
N ALA A 289 -0.04 20.40 -7.79
CA ALA A 289 0.51 21.48 -6.98
C ALA A 289 2.01 21.24 -6.80
N SER A 290 2.84 22.14 -7.33
CA SER A 290 4.25 22.22 -6.94
C SER A 290 4.38 23.17 -5.76
N ASN A 291 4.82 22.70 -4.61
CA ASN A 291 5.28 23.58 -3.52
C ASN A 291 6.80 23.46 -3.38
N ALA A 292 7.41 24.25 -2.48
CA ALA A 292 8.86 24.18 -2.25
C ALA A 292 9.38 22.83 -1.72
N GLN A 293 8.49 21.84 -1.51
CA GLN A 293 8.77 20.50 -0.97
C GLN A 293 8.36 19.34 -1.89
N GLY A 294 7.84 19.60 -3.10
CA GLY A 294 7.47 18.52 -4.03
C GLY A 294 6.28 18.82 -4.94
N VAL A 295 5.90 17.81 -5.73
CA VAL A 295 4.70 17.77 -6.57
C VAL A 295 3.72 16.74 -6.01
N VAL A 296 2.50 17.18 -5.73
CA VAL A 296 1.41 16.32 -5.23
C VAL A 296 0.34 16.15 -6.31
N VAL A 297 -0.07 14.90 -6.54
CA VAL A 297 -1.25 14.54 -7.33
C VAL A 297 -2.25 13.85 -6.40
N SER A 298 -3.35 14.54 -6.09
CA SER A 298 -4.40 14.05 -5.20
C SER A 298 -5.74 13.93 -5.90
N SER A 299 -6.52 12.93 -5.50
CA SER A 299 -7.96 12.84 -5.78
C SER A 299 -8.71 13.25 -4.50
N ILE A 300 -9.63 14.20 -4.61
CA ILE A 300 -10.60 14.49 -3.54
C ILE A 300 -11.94 14.10 -4.12
N ALA A 301 -12.52 13.02 -3.57
CA ALA A 301 -13.87 12.58 -3.89
C ALA A 301 -14.83 13.77 -3.80
N ILE A 302 -15.32 14.23 -4.96
CA ILE A 302 -16.46 15.14 -4.95
C ILE A 302 -17.67 14.21 -4.88
N PRO A 303 -18.39 14.13 -3.75
CA PRO A 303 -19.71 13.51 -3.82
C PRO A 303 -20.46 14.24 -4.94
N PRO A 304 -21.12 13.53 -5.88
CA PRO A 304 -21.85 14.17 -6.96
C PRO A 304 -22.69 15.27 -6.32
N THR A 305 -22.57 16.49 -6.82
CA THR A 305 -23.35 17.64 -6.32
C THR A 305 -24.80 17.30 -6.60
N GLU A 306 -25.45 16.62 -5.67
CA GLU A 306 -26.88 16.38 -5.71
C GLU A 306 -27.51 17.77 -5.80
N ALA A 307 -28.32 17.97 -6.85
CA ALA A 307 -28.88 19.27 -7.14
C ALA A 307 -29.70 19.72 -5.92
N ALA A 308 -29.29 20.84 -5.32
CA ALA A 308 -30.02 21.41 -4.20
C ALA A 308 -31.46 21.70 -4.63
N THR A 309 -32.43 21.24 -3.85
CA THR A 309 -33.85 21.49 -4.15
C THR A 309 -34.31 22.73 -3.41
N ILE A 310 -34.97 23.64 -4.12
CA ILE A 310 -35.51 24.87 -3.53
C ILE A 310 -37.01 24.70 -3.27
N VAL A 311 -37.41 24.91 -2.02
CA VAL A 311 -38.81 25.15 -1.64
C VAL A 311 -38.94 26.60 -1.18
N SER A 312 -39.75 27.41 -1.88
CA SER A 312 -39.95 28.81 -1.52
C SER A 312 -41.36 29.08 -0.99
N SER A 313 -41.44 30.06 -0.09
CA SER A 313 -42.71 30.60 0.40
C SER A 313 -42.59 32.11 0.64
N THR A 314 -43.66 32.85 0.36
CA THR A 314 -43.70 34.28 0.66
C THR A 314 -43.97 34.48 2.16
N VAL A 315 -43.15 35.30 2.83
CA VAL A 315 -43.33 35.65 4.25
C VAL A 315 -44.09 36.96 4.38
N SER A 316 -43.75 37.95 3.55
CA SER A 316 -44.42 39.25 3.47
C SER A 316 -44.30 39.85 2.06
N ASN A 317 -44.87 41.03 1.83
CA ASN A 317 -44.80 41.72 0.53
C ASN A 317 -43.37 42.00 0.06
N ASN A 318 -42.41 42.12 0.99
CA ASN A 318 -41.02 42.48 0.69
C ASN A 318 -40.02 41.37 1.06
N LEU A 319 -40.50 40.20 1.49
CA LEU A 319 -39.64 39.12 1.98
C LEU A 319 -40.10 37.73 1.53
N MET A 320 -39.17 36.97 0.97
CA MET A 320 -39.35 35.56 0.61
C MET A 320 -38.45 34.67 1.46
N LYS A 321 -39.00 33.56 1.95
CA LYS A 321 -38.25 32.48 2.61
C LYS A 321 -37.95 31.39 1.59
N ILE A 322 -36.69 30.99 1.52
CA ILE A 322 -36.18 29.93 0.67
C ILE A 322 -35.61 28.85 1.58
N VAL A 323 -36.11 27.63 1.44
CA VAL A 323 -35.57 26.43 2.08
C VAL A 323 -34.77 25.68 1.03
N VAL A 324 -33.50 25.40 1.35
CA VAL A 324 -32.55 24.73 0.47
C VAL A 324 -32.18 23.40 1.10
N ASP A 325 -32.50 22.32 0.40
CA ASP A 325 -32.01 20.99 0.75
C ASP A 325 -30.58 20.84 0.22
N THR A 326 -29.59 20.79 1.11
CA THR A 326 -28.16 20.66 0.76
C THR A 326 -27.59 19.35 1.31
N PRO A 327 -27.11 18.42 0.45
CA PRO A 327 -26.69 17.07 0.88
C PRO A 327 -25.47 17.05 1.82
N SER A 328 -24.59 18.06 1.73
CA SER A 328 -23.49 18.38 2.67
C SER A 328 -22.70 19.59 2.13
N GLY A 329 -21.92 20.26 2.99
CA GLY A 329 -21.00 21.33 2.55
C GLY A 329 -21.68 22.65 2.21
N VAL A 330 -22.54 23.17 3.11
CA VAL A 330 -23.27 24.45 2.94
C VAL A 330 -22.41 25.63 2.50
N HIS A 331 -21.12 25.62 2.87
CA HIS A 331 -20.14 26.63 2.49
C HIS A 331 -19.84 26.71 0.99
N LEU A 332 -20.18 25.67 0.22
CA LEU A 332 -19.96 25.60 -1.22
C LEU A 332 -21.13 26.19 -2.02
N TYR A 333 -22.24 26.56 -1.39
CA TYR A 333 -23.45 26.95 -2.08
C TYR A 333 -23.75 28.43 -1.92
N HIS A 334 -24.16 29.08 -3.01
CA HIS A 334 -24.51 30.50 -3.02
C HIS A 334 -25.88 30.75 -3.64
N PRO A 335 -26.73 31.60 -3.02
CA PRO A 335 -27.98 32.00 -3.63
C PRO A 335 -27.73 33.00 -4.75
N MET A 336 -28.36 32.75 -5.89
CA MET A 336 -28.30 33.61 -7.07
C MET A 336 -29.69 33.94 -7.58
N ALA A 337 -29.80 35.07 -8.27
CA ALA A 337 -31.00 35.43 -9.01
C ALA A 337 -30.70 35.92 -10.43
N SER A 338 -31.72 35.83 -11.28
CA SER A 338 -31.73 36.40 -12.62
C SER A 338 -33.09 37.00 -12.97
N SER A 339 -33.12 37.99 -13.85
CA SER A 339 -34.37 38.53 -14.40
C SER A 339 -34.97 37.64 -15.50
N ASN A 340 -34.20 36.69 -16.04
CA ASN A 340 -34.65 35.79 -17.09
C ASN A 340 -34.01 34.41 -16.92
N LEU A 341 -34.84 33.39 -16.77
CA LEU A 341 -34.41 32.00 -16.57
C LEU A 341 -33.52 31.45 -17.70
N ALA A 342 -33.77 31.87 -18.94
CA ALA A 342 -33.13 31.30 -20.13
C ALA A 342 -31.91 32.10 -20.61
N THR A 343 -31.93 33.42 -20.44
CA THR A 343 -30.95 34.31 -21.09
C THR A 343 -30.37 35.39 -20.18
N GLY A 344 -30.81 35.46 -18.92
CA GLY A 344 -30.32 36.45 -17.98
C GLY A 344 -29.00 36.03 -17.34
N ALA A 345 -28.13 37.00 -17.04
CA ALA A 345 -26.99 36.76 -16.18
C ALA A 345 -27.48 36.37 -14.78
N TRP A 346 -26.85 35.38 -14.18
CA TRP A 346 -27.06 35.04 -12.77
C TRP A 346 -26.09 35.86 -11.93
N GLY A 347 -26.62 36.56 -10.94
CA GLY A 347 -25.82 37.31 -9.97
C GLY A 347 -26.12 36.83 -8.55
N SER A 348 -25.11 36.86 -7.69
CA SER A 348 -25.29 36.62 -6.26
C SER A 348 -26.28 37.62 -5.67
N ILE A 349 -27.11 37.16 -4.75
CA ILE A 349 -28.09 38.01 -4.07
C ILE A 349 -27.78 38.16 -2.58
N PRO A 350 -28.06 39.34 -2.01
CA PRO A 350 -28.06 39.50 -0.56
C PRO A 350 -29.13 38.61 0.07
N HIS A 351 -28.78 37.91 1.15
CA HIS A 351 -29.71 37.12 1.95
C HIS A 351 -29.46 37.30 3.45
N SER A 352 -30.46 36.94 4.25
CA SER A 352 -30.43 36.95 5.71
C SER A 352 -30.75 35.55 6.25
N ASP A 353 -30.21 35.22 7.42
CA ASP A 353 -30.42 33.97 8.15
C ASP A 353 -31.78 33.89 8.85
N ASP A 354 -32.35 35.02 9.28
CA ASP A 354 -33.62 35.10 10.02
C ASP A 354 -34.68 36.06 9.43
N GLY A 355 -34.33 36.79 8.37
CA GLY A 355 -35.20 37.77 7.72
C GLY A 355 -35.30 39.12 8.42
N VAL A 356 -34.57 39.32 9.52
CA VAL A 356 -34.52 40.55 10.33
C VAL A 356 -33.10 41.13 10.33
N ASN A 357 -32.08 40.28 10.36
CA ASN A 357 -30.67 40.63 10.30
C ASN A 357 -30.26 41.23 8.95
N ALA A 358 -29.00 41.64 8.85
CA ALA A 358 -28.45 42.24 7.64
C ALA A 358 -28.55 41.27 6.45
N PHE A 359 -28.93 41.82 5.30
CA PHE A 359 -28.88 41.09 4.03
C PHE A 359 -27.48 41.24 3.46
N VAL A 360 -26.74 40.14 3.37
CA VAL A 360 -25.34 40.11 2.93
C VAL A 360 -25.16 39.14 1.77
N VAL A 361 -24.17 39.40 0.92
CA VAL A 361 -23.82 38.52 -0.21
C VAL A 361 -22.74 37.55 0.28
N THR A 362 -23.11 36.30 0.55
CA THR A 362 -22.22 35.25 1.07
C THR A 362 -22.72 33.85 0.62
N ASN A 363 -22.12 32.77 1.11
CA ASN A 363 -22.57 31.37 0.95
C ASN A 363 -23.70 30.99 1.93
N LEU A 364 -24.17 29.74 1.87
CA LEU A 364 -25.15 29.18 2.81
C LEU A 364 -24.53 28.81 4.18
N GLU A 365 -23.34 29.29 4.57
CA GLU A 365 -22.97 29.27 6.01
C GLU A 365 -23.71 30.37 6.79
N TYR A 366 -24.25 31.37 6.08
CA TYR A 366 -25.06 32.45 6.65
C TYR A 366 -26.56 32.16 6.50
N SER A 367 -26.95 30.95 6.87
CA SER A 367 -28.34 30.50 6.94
C SER A 367 -28.65 29.95 8.32
N THR A 368 -29.94 29.71 8.58
CA THR A 368 -30.37 28.97 9.76
C THR A 368 -30.88 27.61 9.33
N ALA A 369 -30.49 26.55 10.05
CA ALA A 369 -31.08 25.24 9.82
C ALA A 369 -32.60 25.27 10.09
N ASP A 370 -33.37 24.54 9.28
CA ASP A 370 -34.80 24.39 9.48
C ASP A 370 -35.14 23.55 10.73
N ALA A 371 -36.43 23.34 10.98
CA ALA A 371 -36.87 22.62 12.18
C ALA A 371 -36.40 21.16 12.24
N SER A 372 -36.07 20.53 11.11
CA SER A 372 -35.48 19.19 11.07
C SER A 372 -33.96 19.20 11.20
N GLY A 373 -33.31 20.37 11.08
CA GLY A 373 -31.86 20.50 11.11
C GLY A 373 -31.18 19.95 9.85
N THR A 374 -31.94 19.70 8.79
CA THR A 374 -31.47 19.04 7.56
C THR A 374 -31.40 19.99 6.38
N ASN A 375 -32.16 21.08 6.40
CA ASN A 375 -32.21 22.04 5.31
C ASN A 375 -31.75 23.41 5.80
N GLU A 376 -31.22 24.20 4.88
CA GLU A 376 -30.83 25.57 5.13
C GLU A 376 -31.97 26.54 4.79
N VAL A 377 -32.23 27.48 5.69
CA VAL A 377 -33.22 28.53 5.52
C VAL A 377 -32.53 29.86 5.31
N ILE A 378 -32.82 30.50 4.18
CA ILE A 378 -32.44 31.87 3.90
C ILE A 378 -33.66 32.73 3.61
N TYR A 379 -33.48 34.04 3.81
CA TYR A 379 -34.46 35.05 3.52
C TYR A 379 -33.90 36.04 2.50
N VAL A 380 -34.70 36.36 1.48
CA VAL A 380 -34.31 37.28 0.40
C VAL A 380 -35.31 38.42 0.27
N GLN A 381 -34.81 39.64 0.05
CA GLN A 381 -35.67 40.79 -0.21
C GLN A 381 -36.28 40.72 -1.61
N VAL A 382 -37.58 40.97 -1.71
CA VAL A 382 -38.30 41.08 -2.99
C VAL A 382 -38.67 42.53 -3.27
N ASP A 383 -38.35 43.00 -4.48
CA ASP A 383 -38.48 44.39 -4.93
C ASP A 383 -39.63 44.58 -5.93
N HIS A 384 -40.60 43.65 -5.95
CA HIS A 384 -41.74 43.61 -6.88
C HIS A 384 -41.36 43.44 -8.37
N VAL A 385 -40.09 43.17 -8.68
CA VAL A 385 -39.65 42.76 -10.01
C VAL A 385 -39.63 41.23 -10.07
N GLN A 386 -40.15 40.65 -11.15
CA GLN A 386 -40.08 39.21 -11.35
C GLN A 386 -38.61 38.77 -11.49
N LYS A 387 -38.19 37.82 -10.64
CA LYS A 387 -36.86 37.22 -10.65
C LYS A 387 -36.98 35.70 -10.55
N PHE A 388 -35.97 35.02 -11.06
CA PHE A 388 -35.74 33.58 -10.92
C PHE A 388 -34.62 33.37 -9.91
N PHE A 389 -34.68 32.31 -9.13
CA PHE A 389 -33.71 31.98 -8.09
C PHE A 389 -33.10 30.61 -8.37
N LYS A 390 -31.81 30.46 -8.07
CA LYS A 390 -31.12 29.17 -8.02
C LYS A 390 -30.13 29.18 -6.87
N VAL A 391 -29.69 27.99 -6.48
CA VAL A 391 -28.52 27.81 -5.63
C VAL A 391 -27.43 27.23 -6.53
N ASP A 392 -26.31 27.91 -6.63
CA ASP A 392 -25.15 27.42 -7.37
C ASP A 392 -24.18 26.81 -6.36
N GLY A 393 -23.70 25.59 -6.64
CA GLY A 393 -22.50 25.11 -6.00
C GLY A 393 -21.30 25.76 -6.68
N GLU A 394 -20.36 26.34 -5.94
CA GLU A 394 -19.02 26.53 -6.47
C GLU A 394 -18.54 25.14 -6.90
N GLN A 395 -18.31 24.95 -8.21
CA GLN A 395 -17.41 23.88 -8.64
C GLN A 395 -16.02 24.32 -8.17
N PRO A 396 -15.39 23.58 -7.23
CA PRO A 396 -14.06 23.92 -6.77
C PRO A 396 -13.03 23.80 -7.87
#